data_AF-A0ABD5SXD0-F1
#
_entry.id   AF-A0ABD5SXD0-F1
#
_cell.length_a   1.000
_cell.length_b   1.000
_cell.length_c   1.000
_cell.angle_alpha   90.00
_cell.angle_beta   90.00
_cell.angle_gamma   90.00
#
_symmetry.space_group_name_H-M   'P 1'
#
loop_
_entity.id
_entity.type
_entity.pdbx_description
1 polymer ?
#
loop_
_entity_poly.entity_id
_entity_poly.type
_entity_poly.pdbx_seq_one_letter_code
_entity_poly.pdbx_strand_id
1 'polypeptide(L)'
;MQFVEEIVVDEFLPTVRSLLAGDLRERGLTQSEVAEVLGISQSAVSKYAHGDVTVNDRIATDERVRELVEELGTGLAAGEISPVQALIELEVLIRELEAGGDLLAQLHEEAVPALADHGSGFRVHDPESDLRTSERILSSVRRGLRILETTGGFTALIPAVGSNLVACTPDADDVDDVAGVP
;
A
#
# COMPACT_ATOMS: atom_id res chain seq x y z
N MET A 1 -8.73 1.84 -9.46
CA MET A 1 -7.74 0.90 -8.90
C MET A 1 -6.48 1.72 -8.75
N GLN A 2 -6.18 2.11 -7.52
CA GLN A 2 -4.92 2.77 -7.19
C GLN A 2 -4.09 1.75 -6.44
N PHE A 3 -2.81 1.65 -6.79
CA PHE A 3 -1.86 0.74 -6.17
C PHE A 3 -1.18 1.41 -4.97
N VAL A 4 -0.71 0.63 -3.99
CA VAL A 4 0.07 1.21 -2.88
C VAL A 4 1.39 1.80 -3.41
N GLU A 5 1.94 1.22 -4.47
CA GLU A 5 3.12 1.73 -5.14
C GLU A 5 2.92 3.14 -5.72
N GLU A 6 1.67 3.52 -6.06
CA GLU A 6 1.36 4.90 -6.44
C GLU A 6 1.44 5.84 -5.23
N ILE A 7 0.99 5.42 -4.04
CA ILE A 7 1.19 6.18 -2.78
C ILE A 7 2.69 6.32 -2.45
N VAL A 8 3.47 5.27 -2.67
CA VAL A 8 4.92 5.31 -2.48
C VAL A 8 5.56 6.36 -3.38
N VAL A 9 5.20 6.37 -4.67
CA VAL A 9 5.77 7.31 -5.64
C VAL A 9 5.32 8.75 -5.40
N ASP A 10 4.04 8.95 -5.06
CA ASP A 10 3.44 10.28 -4.99
C ASP A 10 3.60 10.95 -3.62
N GLU A 11 3.75 10.18 -2.53
CA GLU A 11 3.78 10.71 -1.16
C GLU A 11 5.05 10.32 -0.38
N PHE A 12 5.42 9.03 -0.36
CA PHE A 12 6.56 8.56 0.42
C PHE A 12 7.91 9.04 -0.13
N LEU A 13 8.19 8.74 -1.41
CA LEU A 13 9.48 9.08 -2.03
C LEU A 13 9.74 10.59 -2.06
N PRO A 14 8.77 11.47 -2.39
CA PRO A 14 8.99 12.91 -2.33
C PRO A 14 9.28 13.39 -0.91
N THR A 15 8.56 12.87 0.09
CA THR A 15 8.77 13.20 1.51
C THR A 15 10.16 12.78 1.98
N VAL A 16 10.51 11.51 1.83
CA VAL A 16 11.79 10.96 2.31
C VAL A 16 12.97 11.59 1.58
N ARG A 17 12.88 11.79 0.25
CA ARG A 17 13.93 12.49 -0.50
C ARG A 17 14.09 13.93 -0.06
N SER A 18 13.01 14.62 0.31
CA SER A 18 13.10 15.98 0.84
C SER A 18 13.81 16.02 2.18
N LEU A 19 13.47 15.11 3.09
CA LEU A 19 14.10 15.01 4.41
C LEU A 19 15.58 14.68 4.27
N LEU A 20 15.92 13.66 3.49
CA LEU A 20 17.30 13.22 3.29
C LEU A 20 18.14 14.27 2.53
N ALA A 21 17.57 14.96 1.54
CA ALA A 21 18.25 16.07 0.88
C ALA A 21 18.53 17.23 1.86
N GLY A 22 17.57 17.56 2.74
CA GLY A 22 17.74 18.58 3.78
C GLY A 22 18.85 18.21 4.76
N ASP A 23 18.79 17.00 5.32
CA ASP A 23 19.79 16.50 6.28
C ASP A 23 21.21 16.46 5.67
N LEU A 24 21.37 15.94 4.45
CA LEU A 24 22.67 15.93 3.76
C LEU A 24 23.20 17.35 3.50
N ARG A 25 22.32 18.32 3.21
CA ARG A 25 22.71 19.73 3.05
C ARG A 25 23.17 20.35 4.35
N GLU A 26 22.51 20.05 5.47
CA GLU A 26 22.91 20.49 6.81
C GLU A 26 24.27 19.91 7.21
N ARG A 27 24.59 18.71 6.74
CA ARG A 27 25.90 18.05 6.91
C ARG A 27 27.00 18.58 5.96
N GLY A 28 26.68 19.56 5.13
CA GLY A 28 27.66 20.30 4.33
C GLY A 28 27.83 19.82 2.88
N LEU A 29 27.02 18.86 2.39
CA LEU A 29 27.08 18.45 1.00
C LEU A 29 26.56 19.56 0.07
N THR A 30 27.19 19.69 -1.08
CA THR A 30 26.71 20.54 -2.18
C THR A 30 25.47 19.94 -2.83
N GLN A 31 24.69 20.74 -3.55
CA GLN A 31 23.52 20.22 -4.28
C GLN A 31 23.89 19.15 -5.31
N SER A 32 25.07 19.25 -5.92
CA SER A 32 25.54 18.29 -6.91
C SER A 32 25.92 16.95 -6.27
N GLU A 33 26.57 16.97 -5.10
CA GLU A 33 26.87 15.75 -4.32
C GLU A 33 25.58 15.08 -3.83
N VAL A 34 24.61 15.85 -3.32
CA VAL A 34 23.30 15.32 -2.93
C VAL A 34 22.58 14.70 -4.14
N ALA A 35 22.65 15.33 -5.31
CA ALA A 35 22.03 14.81 -6.53
C ALA A 35 22.64 13.45 -6.94
N GLU A 36 23.97 13.33 -6.84
CA GLU A 36 24.69 12.09 -7.12
C GLU A 36 24.31 10.98 -6.15
N VAL A 37 24.31 11.27 -4.84
CA VAL A 37 23.97 10.31 -3.78
C VAL A 37 22.52 9.82 -3.91
N LEU A 38 21.57 10.72 -4.15
CA LEU A 38 20.15 10.38 -4.27
C LEU A 38 19.75 9.84 -5.65
N GLY A 39 20.65 9.85 -6.63
CA GLY A 39 20.37 9.39 -8.00
C GLY A 39 19.31 10.23 -8.72
N ILE A 40 19.23 11.52 -8.44
CA ILE A 40 18.24 12.46 -9.02
C ILE A 40 18.92 13.66 -9.67
N SER A 41 18.17 14.49 -10.39
CA SER A 41 18.74 15.71 -10.95
C SER A 41 19.04 16.75 -9.87
N GLN A 42 20.07 17.57 -10.09
CA GLN A 42 20.34 18.73 -9.22
C GLN A 42 19.14 19.69 -9.14
N SER A 43 18.35 19.81 -10.21
CA SER A 43 17.11 20.60 -10.19
C SER A 43 16.04 20.01 -9.28
N ALA A 44 15.97 18.68 -9.15
CA ALA A 44 15.10 18.02 -8.18
C ALA A 44 15.56 18.28 -6.74
N VAL A 45 16.88 18.18 -6.48
CA VAL A 45 17.47 18.57 -5.18
C VAL A 45 17.15 20.01 -4.83
N SER A 46 17.22 20.93 -5.80
CA SER A 46 16.86 22.33 -5.56
C SER A 46 15.41 22.46 -5.11
N LYS A 47 14.46 21.75 -5.72
CA LYS A 47 13.05 21.80 -5.30
C LYS A 47 12.85 21.27 -3.88
N TYR A 48 13.47 20.13 -3.57
CA TYR A 48 13.43 19.53 -2.23
C TYR A 48 14.00 20.48 -1.17
N ALA A 49 15.18 21.04 -1.42
CA ALA A 49 15.86 21.92 -0.46
C ALA A 49 15.13 23.26 -0.21
N HIS A 50 14.26 23.70 -1.13
CA HIS A 50 13.46 24.91 -0.97
C HIS A 50 12.03 24.61 -0.45
N GLY A 51 11.68 23.34 -0.22
CA GLY A 51 10.35 22.96 0.22
C GLY A 51 9.27 23.10 -0.85
N ASP A 52 9.66 23.16 -2.14
CA ASP A 52 8.74 23.29 -3.28
C ASP A 52 8.09 21.95 -3.68
N VAL A 53 8.04 20.99 -2.75
CA VAL A 53 7.53 19.64 -2.97
C VAL A 53 6.51 19.34 -1.88
N THR A 54 5.40 18.73 -2.27
CA THR A 54 4.42 18.21 -1.33
C THR A 54 5.07 17.18 -0.41
N VAL A 55 5.06 17.46 0.88
CA VAL A 55 5.51 16.56 1.95
C VAL A 55 4.28 16.07 2.69
N ASN A 56 4.19 14.77 2.94
CA ASN A 56 3.15 14.20 3.78
C ASN A 56 3.61 14.24 5.25
N ASP A 57 2.91 15.00 6.08
CA ASP A 57 3.25 15.19 7.49
C ASP A 57 3.26 13.88 8.30
N ARG A 58 2.38 12.92 7.99
CA ARG A 58 2.35 11.61 8.67
C ARG A 58 3.61 10.81 8.38
N ILE A 59 4.09 10.83 7.13
CA ILE A 59 5.34 10.18 6.72
C ILE A 59 6.54 10.91 7.34
N ALA A 60 6.55 12.25 7.28
CA ALA A 60 7.65 13.04 7.82
C ALA A 60 7.76 12.97 9.35
N THR A 61 6.68 12.58 10.02
CA THR A 61 6.64 12.41 11.48
C THR A 61 6.58 10.96 11.95
N ASP A 62 6.69 9.98 11.06
CA ASP A 62 6.89 8.60 11.47
C ASP A 62 8.29 8.43 12.08
N GLU A 63 8.37 7.80 13.25
CA GLU A 63 9.62 7.64 14.00
C GLU A 63 10.65 6.83 13.21
N ARG A 64 10.24 5.73 12.60
CA ARG A 64 11.12 4.85 11.80
C ARG A 64 11.65 5.55 10.56
N VAL A 65 10.81 6.38 9.92
CA VAL A 65 11.24 7.21 8.79
C VAL A 65 12.32 8.21 9.23
N ARG A 66 12.12 8.91 10.35
CA ARG A 66 13.11 9.88 10.84
C ARG A 66 14.42 9.22 11.24
N GLU A 67 14.35 8.13 12.00
CA GLU A 67 15.52 7.36 12.42
C GLU A 67 16.33 6.88 11.22
N LEU A 68 15.65 6.29 10.23
CA LEU A 68 16.32 5.82 9.01
C LEU A 68 16.92 6.99 8.22
N VAL A 69 16.21 8.12 8.07
CA VAL A 69 16.76 9.29 7.39
C VAL A 69 18.01 9.82 8.10
N GLU A 70 18.03 9.87 9.43
CA GLU A 70 19.19 10.32 10.21
C GLU A 70 20.38 9.36 10.08
N GLU A 71 20.13 8.04 10.14
CA GLU A 71 21.14 7.00 9.96
C GLU A 71 21.75 7.07 8.55
N LEU A 72 20.88 7.05 7.52
CA LEU A 72 21.30 7.14 6.13
C LEU A 72 22.04 8.46 5.86
N GLY A 73 21.54 9.57 6.37
CA GLY A 73 22.17 10.88 6.25
C GLY A 73 23.58 10.92 6.83
N THR A 74 23.76 10.33 8.01
CA THR A 74 25.07 10.19 8.65
C THR A 74 26.01 9.31 7.82
N GLY A 75 25.57 8.10 7.48
CA GLY A 75 26.41 7.13 6.78
C GLY A 75 26.74 7.54 5.35
N LEU A 76 25.80 8.17 4.63
CA LEU A 76 26.02 8.66 3.26
C LEU A 76 26.99 9.85 3.27
N ALA A 77 26.86 10.80 4.20
CA ALA A 77 27.76 11.94 4.31
C ALA A 77 29.19 11.52 4.68
N ALA A 78 29.34 10.47 5.49
CA ALA A 78 30.65 9.88 5.85
C ALA A 78 31.22 8.94 4.77
N GLY A 79 30.42 8.55 3.77
CA GLY A 79 30.78 7.54 2.78
C GLY A 79 30.83 6.11 3.33
N GLU A 80 30.25 5.88 4.50
CA GLU A 80 30.16 4.58 5.19
C GLU A 80 28.99 3.74 4.66
N ILE A 81 27.92 4.40 4.20
CA ILE A 81 26.76 3.78 3.54
C ILE A 81 26.82 4.11 2.05
N SER A 82 26.67 3.09 1.22
CA SER A 82 26.57 3.29 -0.23
C SER A 82 25.14 3.64 -0.66
N PRO A 83 24.93 4.34 -1.78
CA PRO A 83 23.58 4.59 -2.32
C PRO A 83 22.75 3.32 -2.54
N VAL A 84 23.40 2.20 -2.88
CA VAL A 84 22.74 0.90 -3.04
C VAL A 84 22.26 0.35 -1.70
N GLN A 85 23.05 0.48 -0.64
CA GLN A 85 22.63 0.07 0.69
C GLN A 85 21.49 0.96 1.18
N ALA A 86 21.58 2.28 1.01
CA ALA A 86 20.48 3.19 1.36
C ALA A 86 19.17 2.85 0.64
N LEU A 87 19.25 2.49 -0.65
CA LEU A 87 18.09 2.00 -1.40
C LEU A 87 17.51 0.73 -0.76
N ILE A 88 18.35 -0.24 -0.40
CA ILE A 88 17.88 -1.49 0.22
C ILE A 88 17.17 -1.20 1.56
N GLU A 89 17.74 -0.37 2.42
CA GLU A 89 17.11 -0.03 3.71
C GLU A 89 15.77 0.68 3.53
N LEU A 90 15.68 1.60 2.56
CA LEU A 90 14.42 2.28 2.22
C LEU A 90 13.37 1.30 1.67
N GLU A 91 13.76 0.35 0.83
CA GLU A 91 12.85 -0.68 0.31
C GLU A 91 12.38 -1.64 1.40
N VAL A 92 13.22 -1.94 2.40
CA VAL A 92 12.83 -2.71 3.58
C VAL A 92 11.81 -1.93 4.41
N LEU A 93 12.05 -0.64 4.66
CA LEU A 93 11.11 0.21 5.39
C LEU A 93 9.77 0.33 4.65
N ILE A 94 9.77 0.52 3.33
CA ILE A 94 8.53 0.57 2.53
C ILE A 94 7.71 -0.70 2.77
N ARG A 95 8.32 -1.89 2.68
CA ARG A 95 7.62 -3.16 2.92
C ARG A 95 7.10 -3.30 4.35
N GLU A 96 7.80 -2.75 5.33
CA GLU A 96 7.32 -2.71 6.71
C GLU A 96 6.07 -1.83 6.82
N LEU A 97 6.10 -0.63 6.25
CA LEU A 97 4.99 0.32 6.30
C LEU A 97 3.78 -0.10 5.44
N GLU A 98 3.99 -0.99 4.46
CA GLU A 98 2.93 -1.65 3.68
C GLU A 98 2.26 -2.80 4.45
N ALA A 99 2.79 -3.19 5.62
CA ALA A 99 2.14 -4.19 6.45
C ALA A 99 0.76 -3.72 6.90
N GLY A 100 -0.14 -4.68 7.13
CA GLY A 100 -1.53 -4.39 7.46
C GLY A 100 -1.70 -3.53 8.70
N GLY A 101 -2.46 -2.45 8.54
CA GLY A 101 -2.70 -1.47 9.58
C GLY A 101 -1.54 -0.51 9.84
N ASP A 102 -0.45 -0.58 9.07
CA ASP A 102 0.67 0.35 9.15
C ASP A 102 0.49 1.54 8.18
N LEU A 103 1.43 2.49 8.18
CA LEU A 103 1.25 3.82 7.63
C LEU A 103 0.90 3.84 6.13
N LEU A 104 1.63 3.12 5.29
CA LEU A 104 1.36 3.11 3.85
C LEU A 104 0.08 2.34 3.54
N ALA A 105 -0.23 1.28 4.30
CA ALA A 105 -1.50 0.57 4.19
C ALA A 105 -2.68 1.49 4.54
N GLN A 106 -2.59 2.26 5.62
CA GLN A 106 -3.63 3.23 6.02
C GLN A 106 -3.83 4.32 4.96
N LEU A 107 -2.75 4.89 4.42
CA LEU A 107 -2.84 5.89 3.35
C LEU A 107 -3.47 5.29 2.08
N HIS A 108 -3.18 4.02 1.78
CA HIS A 108 -3.78 3.32 0.65
C HIS A 108 -5.28 3.04 0.86
N GLU A 109 -5.69 2.64 2.06
CA GLU A 109 -7.10 2.48 2.43
C GLU A 109 -7.88 3.80 2.33
N GLU A 110 -7.28 4.92 2.73
CA GLU A 110 -7.87 6.26 2.59
C GLU A 110 -8.05 6.65 1.12
N ALA A 111 -7.07 6.32 0.26
CA ALA A 111 -7.12 6.57 -1.18
C ALA A 111 -8.10 5.63 -1.91
N VAL A 112 -8.31 4.41 -1.38
CA VAL A 112 -9.21 3.40 -1.93
C VAL A 112 -10.17 2.91 -0.83
N PRO A 113 -11.24 3.67 -0.51
CA PRO A 113 -12.12 3.36 0.62
C PRO A 113 -12.76 1.96 0.58
N ALA A 114 -12.90 1.36 -0.61
CA ALA A 114 -13.41 0.00 -0.77
C ALA A 114 -12.51 -1.07 -0.12
N LEU A 115 -11.25 -0.74 0.21
CA LEU A 115 -10.35 -1.64 0.95
C LEU A 115 -10.70 -1.70 2.45
N ALA A 116 -11.21 -0.61 3.03
CA ALA A 116 -11.56 -0.52 4.45
C ALA A 116 -12.70 -1.47 4.85
N ASP A 117 -13.57 -1.83 3.89
CA ASP A 117 -14.67 -2.77 4.10
C ASP A 117 -14.18 -4.22 4.39
N HIS A 118 -12.88 -4.50 4.30
CA HIS A 118 -12.31 -5.84 4.35
C HIS A 118 -11.39 -6.13 5.56
N GLY A 119 -11.42 -5.28 6.59
CA GLY A 119 -10.83 -5.54 7.92
C GLY A 119 -9.33 -5.23 8.08
N SER A 120 -8.89 -5.01 9.33
CA SER A 120 -7.58 -4.43 9.70
C SER A 120 -6.37 -5.39 9.67
N GLY A 121 -6.53 -6.65 9.26
CA GLY A 121 -5.45 -7.64 9.12
C GLY A 121 -4.75 -7.61 7.75
N PHE A 122 -4.93 -6.50 7.04
CA PHE A 122 -4.89 -6.39 5.59
C PHE A 122 -3.49 -6.45 4.98
N ARG A 123 -3.24 -7.37 4.06
CA ARG A 123 -2.05 -7.31 3.19
C ARG A 123 -2.52 -7.49 1.75
N VAL A 124 -2.65 -6.39 0.98
CA VAL A 124 -2.98 -6.44 -0.48
C VAL A 124 -2.04 -7.41 -1.21
N HIS A 125 -0.79 -7.44 -0.76
CA HIS A 125 0.28 -8.24 -1.34
C HIS A 125 0.36 -9.67 -0.78
N ASP A 126 -0.45 -10.03 0.22
CA ASP A 126 -0.47 -11.41 0.70
C ASP A 126 -1.29 -12.28 -0.27
N PRO A 127 -0.64 -13.22 -0.98
CA PRO A 127 -1.32 -14.12 -1.92
C PRO A 127 -2.36 -15.02 -1.26
N GLU A 128 -2.30 -15.20 0.07
CA GLU A 128 -3.22 -15.97 0.91
C GLU A 128 -4.24 -15.10 1.67
N SER A 129 -4.29 -13.79 1.41
CA SER A 129 -5.19 -12.87 2.12
C SER A 129 -6.67 -13.26 2.04
N ASP A 130 -7.38 -13.02 3.15
CA ASP A 130 -8.83 -13.19 3.30
C ASP A 130 -9.63 -12.43 2.23
N LEU A 131 -9.10 -11.31 1.75
CA LEU A 131 -9.59 -10.56 0.59
C LEU A 131 -9.71 -11.41 -0.67
N ARG A 132 -8.62 -12.10 -1.04
CA ARG A 132 -8.60 -12.93 -2.25
C ARG A 132 -9.58 -14.08 -2.11
N THR A 133 -9.74 -14.61 -0.90
CA THR A 133 -10.73 -15.65 -0.61
C THR A 133 -12.13 -15.07 -0.79
N SER A 134 -12.44 -13.94 -0.15
CA SER A 134 -13.74 -13.25 -0.23
C SER A 134 -14.12 -12.86 -1.67
N GLU A 135 -13.20 -12.27 -2.43
CA GLU A 135 -13.44 -11.93 -3.85
C GLU A 135 -13.65 -13.16 -4.72
N ARG A 136 -12.98 -14.28 -4.43
CA ARG A 136 -13.27 -15.56 -5.09
C ARG A 136 -14.66 -16.06 -4.75
N ILE A 137 -15.09 -15.95 -3.49
CA ILE A 137 -16.45 -16.32 -3.06
C ILE A 137 -17.48 -15.46 -3.77
N LEU A 138 -17.34 -14.13 -3.78
CA LEU A 138 -18.22 -13.22 -4.50
C LEU A 138 -18.26 -13.50 -6.01
N SER A 139 -17.09 -13.76 -6.62
CA SER A 139 -16.99 -14.16 -8.02
C SER A 139 -17.67 -15.51 -8.31
N SER A 140 -17.65 -16.44 -7.35
CA SER A 140 -18.35 -17.73 -7.43
C SER A 140 -19.86 -17.53 -7.37
N VAL A 141 -20.38 -16.74 -6.43
CA VAL A 141 -21.82 -16.42 -6.31
C VAL A 141 -22.32 -15.73 -7.59
N ARG A 142 -21.61 -14.71 -8.09
CA ARG A 142 -21.96 -14.03 -9.36
C ARG A 142 -22.01 -15.00 -10.54
N ARG A 143 -21.08 -15.96 -10.60
CA ARG A 143 -21.06 -16.99 -11.65
C ARG A 143 -22.23 -17.95 -11.51
N GLY A 144 -22.52 -18.42 -10.30
CA GLY A 144 -23.66 -19.27 -10.01
C GLY A 144 -24.98 -18.59 -10.37
N LEU A 145 -25.16 -17.34 -9.99
CA LEU A 145 -26.35 -16.54 -10.31
C LEU A 145 -26.54 -16.45 -11.82
N ARG A 146 -25.49 -16.12 -12.56
CA ARG A 146 -25.53 -16.06 -14.03
C ARG A 146 -25.91 -17.41 -14.67
N ILE A 147 -25.47 -18.53 -14.10
CA ILE A 147 -25.85 -19.86 -14.59
C ILE A 147 -27.34 -20.10 -14.36
N LEU A 148 -27.86 -19.79 -13.17
CA LEU A 148 -29.28 -19.95 -12.85
C LEU A 148 -30.17 -19.07 -13.73
N GLU A 149 -29.80 -17.80 -13.92
CA GLU A 149 -30.54 -16.85 -14.75
C GLU A 149 -30.58 -17.24 -16.23
N THR A 150 -29.54 -17.88 -16.74
CA THR A 150 -29.45 -18.29 -18.15
C THR A 150 -29.94 -19.72 -18.39
N THR A 151 -30.20 -20.50 -17.33
CA THR A 151 -30.72 -21.86 -17.43
C THR A 151 -32.24 -21.85 -17.59
N GLY A 152 -32.71 -22.20 -18.78
CA GLY A 152 -34.14 -22.33 -19.06
C GLY A 152 -34.82 -23.35 -18.14
N GLY A 153 -36.02 -23.00 -17.64
CA GLY A 153 -36.85 -23.88 -16.81
C GLY A 153 -36.49 -23.91 -15.33
N PHE A 154 -35.43 -23.23 -14.89
CA PHE A 154 -35.05 -23.17 -13.47
C PHE A 154 -36.16 -22.57 -12.59
N THR A 155 -36.93 -21.61 -13.11
CA THR A 155 -38.06 -21.00 -12.38
C THR A 155 -39.14 -22.00 -11.95
N ALA A 156 -39.31 -23.11 -12.69
CA ALA A 156 -40.27 -24.16 -12.33
C ALA A 156 -39.79 -25.03 -11.15
N LEU A 157 -38.50 -24.93 -10.78
CA LEU A 157 -37.88 -25.63 -9.67
C LEU A 157 -37.79 -24.77 -8.40
N ILE A 158 -38.11 -23.47 -8.49
CA ILE A 158 -38.11 -22.58 -7.33
C ILE A 158 -39.34 -22.92 -6.46
N PRO A 159 -39.16 -23.24 -5.17
CA PRO A 159 -40.26 -23.57 -4.28
C PRO A 159 -41.08 -22.31 -3.94
N ALA A 160 -42.29 -22.50 -3.42
CA ALA A 160 -43.19 -21.39 -3.05
C ALA A 160 -42.62 -20.42 -2.00
N VAL A 161 -41.55 -20.82 -1.31
CA VAL A 161 -40.84 -20.02 -0.30
C VAL A 161 -39.56 -19.34 -0.84
N GLY A 162 -39.25 -19.48 -2.14
CA GLY A 162 -38.04 -18.94 -2.76
C GLY A 162 -36.80 -19.81 -2.56
N SER A 163 -35.68 -19.38 -3.14
CA SER A 163 -34.38 -20.04 -3.06
C SER A 163 -33.30 -18.98 -2.86
N ASN A 164 -32.31 -19.23 -2.00
CA ASN A 164 -31.13 -18.38 -1.88
C ASN A 164 -29.93 -19.08 -2.52
N LEU A 165 -29.09 -18.33 -3.23
CA LEU A 165 -27.77 -18.79 -3.66
C LEU A 165 -26.72 -18.26 -2.70
N VAL A 166 -25.95 -19.16 -2.09
CA VAL A 166 -24.92 -18.80 -1.10
C VAL A 166 -23.59 -19.48 -1.41
N ALA A 167 -22.50 -18.86 -0.96
CA ALA A 167 -21.18 -19.46 -0.89
C ALA A 167 -20.44 -18.95 0.35
N CYS A 168 -19.53 -19.76 0.88
CA CYS A 168 -18.76 -19.46 2.08
C CYS A 168 -17.26 -19.63 1.85
N THR A 169 -16.46 -19.03 2.72
CA THR A 169 -15.00 -19.25 2.78
C THR A 169 -14.69 -20.70 3.19
N PRO A 170 -13.48 -21.25 2.90
CA PRO A 170 -13.14 -22.64 3.22
C PRO A 170 -13.20 -23.00 4.70
N ASP A 171 -12.93 -22.04 5.58
CA ASP A 171 -12.85 -22.18 7.03
C ASP A 171 -13.98 -21.40 7.74
N ALA A 172 -15.16 -21.33 7.11
CA ALA A 172 -16.29 -20.54 7.61
C ALA A 172 -16.81 -21.05 8.96
N ASP A 173 -16.89 -20.15 9.94
CA ASP A 173 -17.32 -20.42 11.31
C ASP A 173 -18.59 -19.65 11.70
N ASP A 174 -18.84 -18.48 11.10
CA ASP A 174 -20.04 -17.67 11.39
C ASP A 174 -20.71 -17.06 10.14
N VAL A 175 -21.67 -16.15 10.37
CA VAL A 175 -22.48 -15.54 9.30
C VAL A 175 -21.71 -14.54 8.46
N ASP A 176 -20.63 -13.96 8.99
CA ASP A 176 -19.81 -12.98 8.29
C ASP A 176 -18.94 -13.66 7.20
N ASP A 177 -18.77 -14.97 7.27
CA ASP A 177 -18.06 -15.80 6.29
C ASP A 177 -18.89 -16.17 5.05
N VAL A 178 -20.17 -15.75 4.99
CA VAL A 178 -21.13 -16.20 3.97
C VAL A 178 -21.59 -15.06 3.07
N ALA A 179 -21.39 -15.22 1.76
CA ALA A 179 -22.01 -14.36 0.75
C ALA A 179 -23.28 -15.01 0.20
N GLY A 180 -24.37 -14.25 0.10
CA GLY A 180 -25.66 -14.74 -0.36
C GLY A 180 -26.46 -13.76 -1.22
N VAL A 181 -27.24 -14.28 -2.16
CA VAL A 181 -28.22 -13.53 -2.96
C VAL A 181 -29.56 -14.30 -2.96
N PRO A 182 -30.69 -13.63 -2.63
CA PRO A 182 -32.02 -14.23 -2.67
C PRO A 182 -32.61 -14.35 -4.08
#